data_AF-A0AA87MMQ8-F1
#
_entry.id   AF-A0AA87MMQ8-F1
#
_cell.length_a   1.000
_cell.length_b   1.000
_cell.length_c   1.000
_cell.angle_alpha   90.00
_cell.angle_beta   90.00
_cell.angle_gamma   90.00
#
_symmetry.space_group_name_H-M   'P 1'
#
loop_
_entity.id
_entity.type
_entity.pdbx_description
1 polymer ?
#
loop_
_entity_poly.entity_id
_entity_poly.type
_entity_poly.pdbx_seq_one_letter_code
_entity_poly.pdbx_strand_id
1 'polypeptide(L)' 'MIVMSRLGDLTNEQWDLLCDLLVEPEARDDGKGRPRVNSRSILDGILWILRTG' A
#
# COMPACT_ATOMS: atom_id res chain seq x y z
N MET A 1 -14.26 -7.19 -15.65
CA MET A 1 -12.93 -7.80 -15.87
C MET A 1 -12.34 -8.03 -14.49
N ILE A 2 -12.37 -9.27 -13.98
CA ILE A 2 -11.92 -9.56 -12.61
C ILE A 2 -10.40 -9.72 -12.67
N VAL A 3 -9.67 -8.78 -12.07
CA VAL A 3 -8.22 -8.91 -11.92
C VAL A 3 -7.95 -9.88 -10.77
N MET A 4 -7.19 -10.93 -11.06
CA MET A 4 -6.85 -11.97 -10.10
C MET A 4 -5.78 -11.46 -9.13
N SER A 5 -6.19 -10.90 -7.99
CA SER A 5 -5.29 -10.61 -6.87
C SER A 5 -4.76 -11.92 -6.28
N ARG A 6 -3.45 -12.04 -6.02
CA ARG A 6 -2.94 -13.16 -5.23
C ARG A 6 -3.51 -13.05 -3.81
N LEU A 7 -3.61 -14.18 -3.10
CA LEU A 7 -3.99 -14.14 -1.69
C LEU A 7 -3.04 -13.19 -0.93
N GLY A 8 -3.57 -12.09 -0.38
CA GLY A 8 -2.79 -11.08 0.35
C GLY A 8 -2.67 -9.72 -0.34
N ASP A 9 -2.93 -9.63 -1.64
CA ASP A 9 -2.94 -8.36 -2.36
C ASP A 9 -4.33 -7.74 -2.35
N LEU A 10 -4.44 -6.43 -2.10
CA LEU A 10 -5.70 -5.69 -2.19
C LEU A 10 -6.20 -5.68 -3.64
N THR A 11 -7.50 -5.94 -3.86
CA THR A 11 -8.12 -5.63 -5.17
C THR A 11 -8.12 -4.13 -5.41
N ASN A 12 -8.34 -3.71 -6.66
CA ASN A 12 -8.42 -2.28 -6.96
C ASN A 12 -9.59 -1.62 -6.22
N GLU A 13 -10.74 -2.29 -6.16
CA GLU A 13 -11.92 -1.78 -5.46
C GLU A 13 -11.69 -1.65 -3.95
N GLN A 14 -10.95 -2.60 -3.35
CA GLN A 14 -10.57 -2.51 -1.94
C GLN A 14 -9.54 -1.40 -1.70
N TRP A 15 -8.59 -1.24 -2.62
CA TRP A 15 -7.62 -0.16 -2.56
C TRP A 15 -8.28 1.21 -2.64
N ASP A 16 -9.23 1.39 -3.56
CA ASP A 16 -9.96 2.65 -3.75
C ASP A 16 -10.75 3.06 -2.50
N LEU A 17 -11.19 2.11 -1.68
CA LEU A 17 -11.85 2.40 -0.39
C LEU A 17 -10.86 2.81 0.71
N LEU A 18 -9.61 2.35 0.63
CA LEU A 18 -8.61 2.51 1.68
C LEU A 18 -7.65 3.67 1.41
N CYS A 19 -7.37 3.99 0.15
CA CYS A 19 -6.36 4.99 -0.21
C CYS A 19 -6.64 6.35 0.42
N ASP A 20 -7.92 6.73 0.49
CA ASP A 20 -8.36 8.01 1.06
C ASP A 20 -8.13 8.12 2.58
N LEU A 21 -7.95 6.98 3.26
CA LEU A 21 -7.63 6.94 4.69
C LEU A 21 -6.13 7.10 4.97
N LEU A 22 -5.29 6.95 3.94
CA LEU A 22 -3.85 7.02 4.07
C LEU A 22 -3.39 8.47 3.87
N VAL A 23 -2.91 9.10 4.93
CA VAL A 23 -2.29 10.42 4.83
C VAL A 23 -0.97 10.28 4.09
N GLU A 24 -0.87 10.90 2.90
CA GLU A 24 0.42 11.03 2.22
C GLU A 24 1.28 12.06 2.97
N PRO A 25 2.41 11.64 3.56
CA PRO A 25 3.25 12.55 4.31
C PRO A 25 4.07 13.41 3.34
N GLU A 26 4.15 14.71 3.62
CA GLU A 26 4.83 15.66 2.74
C GLU A 26 6.30 15.27 2.47
N ALA A 27 6.76 15.57 1.26
CA ALA A 27 8.17 15.47 0.92
C ALA A 27 8.96 16.43 1.81
N ARG A 28 10.08 15.95 2.36
CA ARG A 28 10.98 16.84 3.09
C ARG A 28 11.60 17.85 2.12
N ASP A 29 11.62 19.11 2.53
CA ASP A 29 12.26 20.21 1.78
C ASP A 29 13.75 19.98 1.52
N ASP A 30 14.43 19.26 2.41
CA ASP A 30 15.86 18.98 2.31
C ASP A 30 16.22 17.85 1.33
N GLY A 31 15.22 17.15 0.78
CA GLY A 31 15.40 16.04 -0.16
C GLY A 31 16.16 14.84 0.41
N LYS A 32 16.36 14.76 1.73
CA LYS A 32 17.15 13.70 2.37
C LYS A 32 16.28 12.53 2.79
N GLY A 33 16.82 11.32 2.62
CA GLY A 33 16.25 10.08 3.15
C GLY A 33 16.09 8.99 2.11
N ARG A 34 15.50 7.87 2.53
CA ARG A 34 15.13 6.79 1.62
C ARG A 34 14.00 7.28 0.71
N PRO A 35 14.05 6.99 -0.61
CA PRO A 35 12.91 7.21 -1.50
C PRO A 35 11.63 6.60 -0.92
N ARG A 36 10.52 7.32 -1.03
CA ARG A 36 9.23 6.81 -0.55
C ARG A 36 8.83 5.56 -1.34
N VAL A 37 8.32 4.58 -0.62
CA VAL A 37 7.72 3.38 -1.18
C VAL A 37 6.22 3.60 -1.31
N ASN A 38 5.60 3.06 -2.35
CA ASN A 38 4.17 3.15 -2.55
C ASN A 38 3.39 2.52 -1.38
N SER A 39 2.40 3.25 -0.84
CA SER A 39 1.62 2.83 0.32
C SER A 39 0.87 1.50 0.10
N ARG A 40 0.44 1.21 -1.14
CA ARG A 40 -0.20 -0.06 -1.50
C ARG A 40 0.72 -1.23 -1.29
N SER A 41 1.96 -1.11 -1.76
CA SER A 41 2.97 -2.17 -1.59
C SER A 41 3.29 -2.44 -0.13
N ILE A 42 3.22 -1.42 0.73
CA ILE A 42 3.39 -1.59 2.18
C ILE A 42 2.20 -2.34 2.77
N LEU A 43 0.97 -1.95 2.41
CA LEU A 43 -0.25 -2.60 2.88
C LEU A 43 -0.35 -4.05 2.42
N ASP A 44 -0.03 -4.36 1.17
CA ASP A 44 0.02 -5.74 0.66
C ASP A 44 1.04 -6.58 1.46
N GLY A 45 2.19 -6.00 1.81
CA GLY A 45 3.20 -6.64 2.66
C GLY A 45 2.71 -6.93 4.09
N ILE A 46 2.05 -5.98 4.73
CA ILE A 46 1.40 -6.17 6.04
C ILE A 46 0.31 -7.25 5.93
N LEU A 47 -0.51 -7.15 4.86
CA LEU A 47 -1.46 -8.12 4.32
C LEU A 47 -0.96 -9.55 4.44
N TRP A 48 0.18 -9.74 3.81
CA TRP A 48 0.85 -11.01 3.70
C TRP A 48 1.35 -11.52 5.05
N ILE A 49 2.06 -10.69 5.85
CA ILE A 49 2.58 -11.10 7.17
C ILE A 49 1.45 -11.55 8.08
N LEU A 50 0.39 -10.74 8.21
CA LEU A 50 -0.75 -11.06 9.08
C LEU A 50 -1.45 -12.36 8.69
N ARG A 51 -1.34 -12.77 7.42
CA ARG A 51 -1.92 -14.00 6.88
C ARG A 51 -1.01 -15.20 7.03
N THR A 52 0.30 -15.04 6.89
CA THR A 52 1.26 -16.16 6.85
C THR A 52 1.94 -16.47 8.17
N GLY A 53 1.96 -15.51 9.11
CA GLY A 53 2.71 -15.62 10.37
C GLY A 53 4.16 -15.22 10.19
#